data_AF-A0A9C9Z3A9-F1
#
_entry.id   AF-A0A9C9Z3A9-F1
#
_cell.length_a   1.000
_cell.length_b   1.000
_cell.length_c   1.000
_cell.angle_alpha   90.00
_cell.angle_beta   90.00
_cell.angle_gamma   90.00
#
_symmetry.space_group_name_H-M   'P 1'
#
loop_
_entity.id
_entity.type
_entity.pdbx_description
1 polymer ?
#
loop_
_entity_poly.entity_id
_entity_poly.type
_entity_poly.pdbx_seq_one_letter_code
_entity_poly.pdbx_strand_id
1 'polypeptide(L)' 'MSHDEIEAMKARLDAMRLEHADLDAVISHLTDLPLYDQLRLRRLKKRKLMLKDMITKLESMLIPDVPA' A
#
# COMPACT_ATOMS: atom_id res chain seq x y z
N MET A 1 7.86 12.41 19.50
CA MET A 1 6.72 11.48 19.39
C MET A 1 6.68 10.65 20.65
N SER A 2 5.51 10.49 21.27
CA SER A 2 5.35 9.58 22.39
C SER A 2 5.48 8.13 21.92
N HIS A 3 5.73 7.21 22.86
CA HIS A 3 5.76 5.78 22.56
C HIS A 3 4.45 5.30 21.92
N ASP A 4 3.31 5.77 22.44
CA ASP A 4 1.98 5.42 21.94
C ASP A 4 1.74 5.92 20.50
N GLU A 5 2.25 7.10 20.15
CA GLU A 5 2.17 7.64 18.79
C GLU A 5 2.95 6.78 17.79
N ILE A 6 4.12 6.27 18.19
CA ILE A 6 4.95 5.39 17.36
C ILE A 6 4.25 4.06 17.13
N GLU A 7 3.67 3.45 18.17
CA GLU A 7 2.95 2.18 18.04
C GLU A 7 1.68 2.35 17.18
N ALA A 8 0.94 3.44 17.34
CA ALA A 8 -0.21 3.74 16.48
C ALA A 8 0.20 3.91 15.00
N MET A 9 1.34 4.55 14.74
CA MET A 9 1.87 4.69 13.37
C MET A 9 2.31 3.35 12.79
N LYS A 10 2.95 2.47 13.57
CA LYS A 10 3.31 1.11 13.13
C LYS A 10 2.07 0.27 12.80
N ALA A 11 1.05 0.28 13.66
CA ALA A 11 -0.19 -0.42 13.41
C ALA A 11 -0.87 0.06 12.12
N ARG A 12 -0.86 1.36 11.87
CA ARG A 12 -1.35 1.94 10.62
C ARG A 12 -0.52 1.50 9.41
N LEU A 13 0.80 1.48 9.54
CA LEU A 13 1.71 1.01 8.48
C LEU A 13 1.40 -0.45 8.10
N ASP A 14 1.23 -1.32 9.09
CA ASP A 14 0.93 -2.74 8.86
C ASP A 14 -0.43 -2.92 8.19
N ALA A 15 -1.45 -2.17 8.61
CA ALA A 15 -2.76 -2.18 7.96
C ALA A 15 -2.67 -1.75 6.48
N MET A 16 -1.88 -0.72 6.18
CA MET A 16 -1.67 -0.25 4.80
C MET A 16 -0.90 -1.27 3.95
N ARG A 17 0.11 -1.94 4.52
CA ARG A 17 0.85 -3.01 3.86
C ARG A 17 -0.04 -4.21 3.54
N LEU A 18 -0.92 -4.58 4.46
CA LEU A 18 -1.92 -5.64 4.24
C LEU A 18 -2.86 -5.27 3.10
N GLU A 19 -3.45 -4.06 3.13
CA GLU A 19 -4.34 -3.59 2.05
C GLU A 19 -3.62 -3.56 0.68
N HIS A 20 -2.35 -3.15 0.66
CA HIS A 20 -1.54 -3.15 -0.54
C HIS A 20 -1.31 -4.57 -1.10
N ALA A 21 -1.04 -5.55 -0.23
CA ALA A 21 -0.88 -6.94 -0.62
C ALA A 21 -2.19 -7.55 -1.15
N ASP A 22 -3.31 -7.26 -0.48
CA ASP A 22 -4.63 -7.70 -0.92
C ASP A 22 -4.98 -7.14 -2.31
N LEU A 23 -4.72 -5.85 -2.54
CA LEU A 23 -4.92 -5.23 -3.86
C LEU A 23 -4.04 -5.89 -4.92
N ASP A 24 -2.83 -6.31 -4.59
CA ASP A 24 -1.96 -7.01 -5.53
C ASP A 24 -2.52 -8.37 -5.93
N ALA A 25 -2.98 -9.15 -4.95
CA ALA A 25 -3.63 -10.43 -5.20
C ALA A 25 -4.89 -10.26 -6.08
N VAL A 26 -5.72 -9.25 -5.80
CA VAL A 26 -6.90 -8.92 -6.62
C VAL A 26 -6.50 -8.52 -8.04
N ILE A 27 -5.46 -7.70 -8.20
CA ILE A 27 -4.97 -7.28 -9.52
C ILE A 27 -4.47 -8.50 -10.31
N SER A 28 -3.68 -9.38 -9.70
CA SER A 28 -3.16 -10.60 -10.33
C SER A 28 -4.31 -11.49 -10.81
N HIS A 29 -5.29 -11.74 -9.95
CA HIS A 29 -6.44 -12.56 -10.30
C HIS A 29 -7.25 -11.96 -11.45
N LEU A 30 -7.46 -10.63 -11.46
CA LEU A 30 -8.19 -9.97 -12.53
C LEU A 30 -7.46 -10.01 -13.86
N THR A 31 -6.12 -9.99 -13.87
CA THR A 31 -5.34 -10.05 -15.12
C THR A 31 -5.36 -11.43 -15.77
N ASP A 32 -5.67 -12.49 -15.03
CA ASP A 32 -5.76 -13.86 -15.55
C ASP A 32 -7.08 -14.12 -16.30
N LEU A 33 -8.05 -13.20 -16.22
CA LEU A 33 -9.35 -13.34 -16.87
C LEU A 33 -9.28 -12.96 -18.37
N PRO A 34 -9.88 -13.74 -19.29
CA PRO A 34 -9.81 -13.47 -20.74
C PRO A 34 -10.39 -12.12 -21.18
N LEU A 35 -11.34 -11.58 -20.42
CA LEU A 35 -12.03 -10.31 -20.69
C LEU A 35 -12.10 -9.50 -19.39
N TYR A 36 -10.96 -8.96 -18.96
CA TYR A 36 -10.93 -8.09 -17.78
C TYR A 36 -11.23 -6.63 -18.12
N ASP A 37 -11.94 -5.95 -17.22
CA ASP A 37 -12.23 -4.53 -17.33
C ASP A 37 -10.93 -3.72 -17.12
N GLN A 38 -10.41 -3.18 -18.22
CA GLN A 38 -9.18 -2.37 -18.22
C GLN A 38 -9.30 -1.10 -17.37
N LEU A 39 -10.48 -0.47 -17.32
CA LEU A 39 -10.70 0.73 -16.52
C LEU A 39 -10.66 0.38 -15.03
N ARG A 40 -11.30 -0.72 -14.64
CA ARG A 40 -11.25 -1.24 -13.26
C ARG A 40 -9.81 -1.57 -12.87
N LEU A 41 -9.07 -2.27 -13.73
CA LEU A 41 -7.66 -2.60 -13.49
C LEU A 41 -6.80 -1.34 -13.30
N ARG A 42 -6.99 -0.32 -14.15
CA ARG A 42 -6.28 0.95 -14.06
C ARG A 42 -6.56 1.67 -12.73
N ARG A 43 -7.81 1.67 -12.26
CA ARG A 43 -8.19 2.25 -10.96
C ARG A 43 -7.54 1.51 -9.79
N LEU A 44 -7.53 0.19 -9.82
CA LEU A 44 -6.89 -0.63 -8.79
C LEU A 44 -5.38 -0.41 -8.74
N LYS A 45 -4.69 -0.40 -9.89
CA LYS A 45 -3.26 -0.09 -9.97
C LYS A 45 -2.94 1.32 -9.45
N LYS A 46 -3.79 2.31 -9.75
CA LYS A 46 -3.64 3.68 -9.20
C LYS A 46 -3.78 3.69 -7.68
N ARG A 47 -4.75 2.96 -7.12
CA ARG A 47 -4.91 2.83 -5.65
C ARG A 47 -3.71 2.14 -5.02
N LYS A 48 -3.22 1.05 -5.62
CA LYS A 48 -2.00 0.34 -5.18
C LYS A 48 -0.79 1.28 -5.14
N LEU A 49 -0.59 2.10 -6.18
CA LEU A 49 0.48 3.09 -6.23
C LEU A 49 0.35 4.14 -5.10
N MET A 50 -0.85 4.68 -4.88
CA MET A 50 -1.09 5.63 -3.78
C MET A 50 -0.79 5.01 -2.40
N LEU A 51 -1.18 3.76 -2.17
CA LEU A 51 -0.85 3.05 -0.93
C LEU A 51 0.65 2.89 -0.76
N LYS A 52 1.36 2.49 -1.81
CA LYS A 52 2.83 2.39 -1.79
C LYS A 52 3.47 3.73 -1.41
N ASP A 53 3.05 4.83 -2.04
CA ASP A 53 3.60 6.16 -1.75
C ASP A 53 3.35 6.59 -0.29
N MET A 54 2.15 6.30 0.23
CA MET A 54 1.82 6.59 1.63
C MET A 54 2.58 5.68 2.62
N ILE A 55 2.77 4.40 2.29
CA ILE A 55 3.61 3.45 3.06
C ILE A 55 5.03 4.00 3.14
N THR A 56 5.65 4.34 2.01
CA THR A 56 7.01 4.87 1.96
C THR A 56 7.13 6.17 2.77
N LYS A 57 6.16 7.08 2.66
CA LYS A 57 6.15 8.31 3.45
C LYS A 57 6.07 8.04 4.96
N LEU A 58 5.25 7.09 5.39
CA LEU A 58 5.09 6.72 6.80
C LEU A 58 6.32 5.97 7.33
N GLU A 59 6.93 5.12 6.51
CA GLU A 59 8.20 4.45 6.81
C GLU A 59 9.33 5.46 7.02
N SER A 60 9.46 6.47 6.15
CA SER A 60 10.46 7.53 6.31
C SER A 60 10.25 8.39 7.56
N MET A 61 9.02 8.49 8.07
CA MET A 61 8.73 9.17 9.33
C MET A 61 9.11 8.31 10.55
N LEU A 62 8.97 6.99 10.44
CA LEU A 62 9.29 6.03 11.50
C LEU A 62 10.77 5.65 11.55
N ILE A 63 11.43 5.64 10.39
CA ILE A 63 12.84 5.31 10.19
C ILE A 63 13.47 6.53 9.50
N PRO A 64 14.15 7.42 10.25
CA PRO A 64 14.67 8.67 9.70
C PRO A 64 15.75 8.52 8.62
N ASP A 65 16.16 7.30 8.26
CA ASP A 65 17.40 7.04 7.54
C ASP A 65 17.23 5.94 6.46
N VAL A 66 16.28 6.12 5.53
CA VAL A 66 16.19 5.30 4.32
C VAL A 66 16.59 6.16 3.12
N PRO A 67 17.78 5.96 2.52
CA PRO A 67 18.16 6.68 1.30
C PRO A 67 17.26 6.23 0.14
N ALA A 68 16.72 7.20 -0.58
CA ALA A 68 15.92 7.01 -1.80
C ALA A 68 16.75 6.48 -2.98
#